data_AF-A0AA39KYK7-F1
#
_entry.id   AF-A0AA39KYK7-F1
#
_cell.length_a   1.000
_cell.length_b   1.000
_cell.length_c   1.000
_cell.angle_alpha   90.00
_cell.angle_beta   90.00
_cell.angle_gamma   90.00
#
_symmetry.space_group_name_H-M   'P 1'
#
loop_
_entity.id
_entity.type
_entity.pdbx_description
1 polymer ?
#
loop_
_entity_poly.entity_id
_entity_poly.type
_entity_poly.pdbx_seq_one_letter_code
_entity_poly.pdbx_strand_id
1 'polypeptide(L)'
;MSDRNSEMHYTPPTSDTIQTKPFPIRGERANFVNKPHVIAMVGLPARGKTYISKKLCRYLNWIGINTKVFNLGEYRRHATTAYKCHEFFRPDNIKAMAIRTQCAVDALNDVCQWLESGDGEVAVFDATNSTIERREMIHNIVVKKMGFKLFFVESVCDDPEIVEQNIMEVKVSSPDYANMNKEEVLADFMLRIEHYQEKYQALDESKEKDLSFMKIYNTGEKVLVYKHEGHIQSRIVYYLMNIHIVPRTIYLTRHGESSMNLDGRIGGDSDLSDRGRSYAKALAEYIEEQDIQGLRVWTSWLQRTIQTAAGVNAPQERWKALNEIDAGICEEMTYEEISSKYPTDFAARDQNKFSYRYPRGESYEDLVARLEPVIMELERQGNVLVVTHQAVLRCLLAYFLDKSADELPYLQVPLHVIMKLTPVAYGCKVERIRLPIDAVDTHRPKPKVENNDNTIVNNSY
;
A
#
# COMPACT_ATOMS: atom_id res chain seq x y z
N MET A 1 -5.30 35.54 15.21
CA MET A 1 -5.67 34.28 15.90
C MET A 1 -7.02 33.86 15.36
N SER A 2 -7.03 32.98 14.37
CA SER A 2 -8.25 32.41 13.79
C SER A 2 -7.88 31.02 13.29
N ASP A 3 -8.61 30.04 13.80
CA ASP A 3 -8.37 28.61 13.68
C ASP A 3 -8.26 28.14 12.23
N ARG A 4 -7.15 27.46 11.91
CA ARG A 4 -7.02 26.65 10.69
C ARG A 4 -7.74 25.34 10.95
N ASN A 5 -8.94 25.18 10.39
CA ASN A 5 -9.63 23.89 10.34
C ASN A 5 -8.82 22.90 9.47
N SER A 6 -7.92 22.14 10.09
CA SER A 6 -7.38 20.91 9.52
C SER A 6 -8.43 19.82 9.66
N GLU A 7 -9.12 19.45 8.58
CA GLU A 7 -9.96 18.24 8.57
C GLU A 7 -9.06 17.01 8.70
N MET A 8 -8.89 16.51 9.92
CA MET A 8 -8.22 15.24 10.17
C MET A 8 -9.19 14.09 9.87
N HIS A 9 -9.09 13.52 8.68
CA HIS A 9 -9.71 12.22 8.42
C HIS A 9 -8.86 11.11 9.06
N TYR A 10 -9.29 10.67 10.24
CA TYR A 10 -8.81 9.42 10.82
C TYR A 10 -9.51 8.27 10.09
N THR A 11 -8.77 7.49 9.31
CA THR A 11 -9.17 6.09 9.06
C THR A 11 -8.90 5.34 10.37
N PRO A 12 -9.93 4.73 11.01
CA PRO A 12 -9.70 3.99 12.24
C PRO A 12 -8.75 2.82 11.95
N PRO A 13 -7.84 2.47 12.88
CA PRO A 13 -7.06 1.24 12.78
C PRO A 13 -7.99 0.10 13.21
N THR A 14 -8.95 -0.26 12.37
CA THR A 14 -9.63 -1.54 12.50
C THR A 14 -8.68 -2.64 12.01
N SER A 15 -8.61 -3.75 12.73
CA SER A 15 -8.08 -5.02 12.22
C SER A 15 -8.74 -5.40 10.88
N ASP A 16 -9.98 -4.94 10.69
CA ASP A 16 -10.72 -4.97 9.44
C ASP A 16 -10.10 -3.99 8.45
N THR A 17 -9.06 -4.47 7.79
CA THR A 17 -8.51 -3.85 6.60
C THR A 17 -9.62 -3.93 5.56
N ILE A 18 -10.06 -2.79 5.00
CA ILE A 18 -10.85 -2.81 3.76
C ILE A 18 -9.96 -3.50 2.73
N GLN A 19 -10.20 -4.80 2.49
CA GLN A 19 -9.39 -5.59 1.57
C GLN A 19 -9.67 -5.06 0.17
N THR A 20 -8.79 -4.22 -0.35
CA THR A 20 -8.91 -3.79 -1.73
C THR A 20 -8.65 -4.97 -2.63
N LYS A 21 -9.62 -5.24 -3.50
CA LYS A 21 -9.43 -6.17 -4.61
C LYS A 21 -8.17 -5.76 -5.40
N PRO A 22 -7.39 -6.71 -5.91
CA PRO A 22 -6.24 -6.41 -6.76
C PRO A 22 -6.68 -5.59 -7.96
N PHE A 23 -5.75 -4.81 -8.50
CA PHE A 23 -6.04 -4.10 -9.74
C PHE A 23 -6.20 -5.12 -10.87
N PRO A 24 -7.27 -5.01 -11.68
CA PRO A 24 -7.43 -5.91 -12.80
C PRO A 24 -6.29 -5.66 -13.78
N ILE A 25 -5.53 -6.72 -14.09
CA ILE A 25 -4.48 -6.69 -15.10
C ILE A 25 -4.89 -7.56 -16.28
N ARG A 26 -4.85 -6.99 -17.49
CA ARG A 26 -5.14 -7.70 -18.75
C ARG A 26 -3.88 -7.83 -19.62
N GLY A 27 -3.83 -8.86 -20.49
CA GLY A 27 -2.74 -9.08 -21.46
C GLY A 27 -1.59 -9.96 -20.94
N GLU A 28 -0.37 -9.84 -21.48
CA GLU A 28 0.81 -10.67 -21.11
C GLU A 28 1.17 -10.59 -19.62
N ARG A 29 0.71 -9.55 -18.92
CA ARG A 29 0.88 -9.36 -17.48
C ARG A 29 -0.11 -10.15 -16.61
N ALA A 30 -1.13 -10.77 -17.21
CA ALA A 30 -2.16 -11.50 -16.47
C ALA A 30 -1.69 -12.87 -15.93
N ASN A 31 -0.49 -13.34 -16.29
CA ASN A 31 -0.01 -14.70 -15.98
C ASN A 31 1.35 -14.70 -15.25
N PHE A 32 1.56 -13.83 -14.25
CA PHE A 32 2.80 -13.86 -13.46
C PHE A 32 2.84 -14.96 -12.40
N VAL A 33 1.66 -15.42 -11.94
CA VAL A 33 1.53 -16.43 -10.87
C VAL A 33 1.07 -17.76 -11.46
N ASN A 34 2.02 -18.65 -11.76
CA ASN A 34 1.72 -19.96 -12.36
C ASN A 34 1.26 -21.02 -11.34
N LYS A 35 1.46 -20.77 -10.04
CA LYS A 35 1.05 -21.62 -8.93
C LYS A 35 0.70 -20.73 -7.74
N PRO A 36 -0.28 -21.07 -6.89
CA PRO A 36 -0.54 -20.32 -5.67
C PRO A 36 0.70 -20.24 -4.77
N HIS A 37 0.89 -19.09 -4.12
CA HIS A 37 2.03 -18.86 -3.22
C HIS A 37 1.55 -18.59 -1.79
N VAL A 38 2.27 -19.13 -0.82
CA VAL A 38 2.15 -18.76 0.59
C VAL A 38 3.46 -18.10 1.02
N ILE A 39 3.34 -16.91 1.58
CA ILE A 39 4.42 -16.17 2.22
C ILE A 39 4.26 -16.32 3.72
N ALA A 40 5.13 -17.08 4.37
CA ALA A 40 5.04 -17.33 5.80
C ALA A 40 6.02 -16.44 6.57
N MET A 41 5.49 -15.55 7.40
CA MET A 41 6.32 -14.67 8.22
C MET A 41 6.99 -15.45 9.36
N VAL A 42 8.22 -15.09 9.70
CA VAL A 42 8.99 -15.69 10.81
C VAL A 42 9.61 -14.59 11.66
N GLY A 43 9.69 -14.81 12.97
CA GLY A 43 10.44 -13.96 13.89
C GLY A 43 9.68 -13.67 15.19
N LEU A 44 10.41 -13.11 16.15
CA LEU A 44 9.88 -12.77 17.47
C LEU A 44 8.77 -11.70 17.41
N PRO A 45 7.92 -11.56 18.44
CA PRO A 45 6.97 -10.46 18.54
C PRO A 45 7.67 -9.08 18.44
N ALA A 46 6.92 -8.06 17.99
CA ALA A 46 7.42 -6.68 17.76
C ALA A 46 8.63 -6.54 16.81
N ARG A 47 8.81 -7.49 15.88
CA ARG A 47 9.83 -7.42 14.82
C ARG A 47 9.30 -6.93 13.46
N GLY A 48 8.23 -6.14 13.44
CA GLY A 48 7.70 -5.58 12.18
C GLY A 48 7.04 -6.58 11.22
N LYS A 49 6.77 -7.83 11.61
CA LYS A 49 6.13 -8.83 10.70
C LYS A 49 4.80 -8.35 10.12
N THR A 50 3.88 -7.87 10.96
CA THR A 50 2.57 -7.38 10.52
C THR A 50 2.69 -6.15 9.61
N TYR A 51 3.67 -5.28 9.89
CA TYR A 51 4.00 -4.14 9.02
C TYR A 51 4.42 -4.63 7.63
N ILE A 52 5.38 -5.55 7.57
CA ILE A 52 5.88 -6.15 6.33
C ILE A 52 4.74 -6.84 5.57
N SER A 53 3.95 -7.67 6.26
CA SER A 53 2.82 -8.39 5.67
C SER A 53 1.83 -7.47 4.99
N LYS A 54 1.41 -6.39 5.66
CA LYS A 54 0.44 -5.43 5.10
C LYS A 54 1.03 -4.61 3.96
N LYS A 55 2.25 -4.10 4.10
CA LYS A 55 2.93 -3.37 3.02
C LYS A 55 3.14 -4.24 1.78
N LEU A 56 3.52 -5.50 1.97
CA LEU A 56 3.71 -6.44 0.88
C LEU A 56 2.40 -6.78 0.20
N CYS A 57 1.35 -7.07 0.98
CA CYS A 57 0.01 -7.31 0.46
C CYS A 57 -0.51 -6.13 -0.36
N ARG A 58 -0.33 -4.89 0.13
CA ARG A 58 -0.72 -3.67 -0.58
C ARG A 58 0.02 -3.50 -1.90
N TYR A 59 1.35 -3.68 -1.89
CA TYR A 59 2.16 -3.63 -3.11
C TYR A 59 1.73 -4.68 -4.14
N LEU A 60 1.59 -5.93 -3.70
CA LEU A 60 1.17 -7.03 -4.58
C LEU A 60 -0.24 -6.79 -5.16
N ASN A 61 -1.20 -6.31 -4.39
CA ASN A 61 -2.53 -5.97 -4.94
C ASN A 61 -2.49 -4.78 -5.90
N TRP A 62 -1.67 -3.76 -5.60
CA TRP A 62 -1.53 -2.58 -6.45
C TRP A 62 -0.91 -2.89 -7.80
N ILE A 63 0.05 -3.82 -7.86
CA ILE A 63 0.60 -4.39 -9.11
C ILE A 63 -0.24 -5.55 -9.65
N GLY A 64 -1.47 -5.72 -9.17
CA GLY A 64 -2.50 -6.62 -9.70
C GLY A 64 -2.36 -8.11 -9.38
N ILE A 65 -1.59 -8.46 -8.35
CA ILE A 65 -1.50 -9.82 -7.81
C ILE A 65 -2.43 -9.95 -6.60
N ASN A 66 -3.46 -10.79 -6.73
CA ASN A 66 -4.49 -10.97 -5.71
C ASN A 66 -3.90 -11.55 -4.43
N THR A 67 -3.74 -10.68 -3.43
CA THR A 67 -3.01 -11.00 -2.21
C THR A 67 -3.83 -10.74 -0.97
N LYS A 68 -3.77 -11.65 0.01
CA LYS A 68 -4.49 -11.51 1.28
C LYS A 68 -3.60 -11.88 2.47
N VAL A 69 -3.70 -11.09 3.55
CA VAL A 69 -3.03 -11.39 4.83
C VAL A 69 -3.96 -12.21 5.73
N PHE A 70 -3.41 -13.28 6.30
CA PHE A 70 -4.05 -14.12 7.31
C PHE A 70 -3.28 -13.96 8.62
N ASN A 71 -3.82 -13.14 9.55
CA ASN A 71 -3.15 -12.80 10.80
C ASN A 71 -3.54 -13.76 11.92
N LEU A 72 -2.58 -14.57 12.39
CA LEU A 72 -2.86 -15.59 13.41
C LEU A 72 -3.33 -15.01 14.76
N GLY A 73 -2.99 -13.75 15.04
CA GLY A 73 -3.45 -13.04 16.24
C GLY A 73 -4.97 -12.80 16.25
N GLU A 74 -5.60 -12.64 15.08
CA GLU A 74 -7.06 -12.48 14.92
C GLU A 74 -7.78 -13.80 15.15
N TYR A 75 -7.32 -14.88 14.52
CA TYR A 75 -7.85 -16.22 14.75
C TYR A 75 -7.84 -16.60 16.22
N ARG A 76 -6.71 -16.36 16.92
CA ARG A 76 -6.62 -16.59 18.37
C ARG A 76 -7.62 -15.72 19.16
N ARG A 77 -7.80 -14.44 18.81
CA ARG A 77 -8.78 -13.56 19.50
C ARG A 77 -10.21 -14.06 19.35
N HIS A 78 -10.57 -14.59 18.18
CA HIS A 78 -11.90 -15.17 17.95
C HIS A 78 -12.07 -16.53 18.64
N ALA A 79 -11.02 -17.35 18.64
CA ALA A 79 -11.08 -18.69 19.23
C ALA A 79 -11.13 -18.70 20.76
N THR A 80 -10.61 -17.66 21.44
CA THR A 80 -10.59 -17.65 22.90
C THR A 80 -10.55 -16.25 23.52
N THR A 81 -11.33 -16.07 24.58
CA THR A 81 -11.23 -14.93 25.51
C THR A 81 -10.27 -15.21 26.67
N ALA A 82 -9.61 -16.38 26.68
CA ALA A 82 -8.72 -16.78 27.77
C ALA A 82 -7.39 -16.01 27.81
N TYR A 83 -7.10 -15.21 26.78
CA TYR A 83 -5.94 -14.31 26.81
C TYR A 83 -6.16 -13.18 27.82
N LYS A 84 -5.32 -13.15 28.85
CA LYS A 84 -5.32 -12.08 29.87
C LYS A 84 -3.99 -11.33 29.93
N CYS A 85 -2.89 -12.05 29.76
CA CYS A 85 -1.52 -11.55 29.87
C CYS A 85 -0.53 -12.50 29.18
N HIS A 86 0.75 -12.18 29.25
CA HIS A 86 1.88 -12.93 28.68
C HIS A 86 1.92 -14.41 29.10
N GLU A 87 1.33 -14.80 30.24
CA GLU A 87 1.31 -16.19 30.73
C GLU A 87 0.68 -17.17 29.74
N PHE A 88 -0.25 -16.70 28.91
CA PHE A 88 -0.83 -17.49 27.82
C PHE A 88 0.22 -17.96 26.81
N PHE A 89 1.34 -17.23 26.68
CA PHE A 89 2.38 -17.51 25.71
C PHE A 89 3.52 -18.37 26.22
N ARG A 90 3.56 -18.68 27.52
CA ARG A 90 4.61 -19.51 28.12
C ARG A 90 4.76 -20.85 27.40
N PRO A 91 5.99 -21.38 27.27
CA PRO A 91 6.22 -22.65 26.59
C PRO A 91 5.73 -23.87 27.38
N ASP A 92 5.62 -23.76 28.71
CA ASP A 92 5.08 -24.81 29.60
C ASP A 92 3.55 -24.83 29.68
N ASN A 93 2.86 -23.83 29.10
CA ASN A 93 1.40 -23.76 29.07
C ASN A 93 0.83 -24.66 27.95
N ILE A 94 0.71 -25.95 28.25
CA ILE A 94 0.26 -26.99 27.30
C ILE A 94 -1.11 -26.67 26.70
N LYS A 95 -2.07 -26.18 27.52
CA LYS A 95 -3.41 -25.83 27.05
C LYS A 95 -3.39 -24.67 26.06
N ALA A 96 -2.66 -23.59 26.37
CA ALA A 96 -2.55 -22.45 25.48
C ALA A 96 -1.73 -22.79 24.21
N MET A 97 -0.73 -23.67 24.32
CA MET A 97 0.00 -24.19 23.17
C MET A 97 -0.92 -24.97 22.22
N ALA A 98 -1.78 -25.85 22.74
CA ALA A 98 -2.76 -26.58 21.94
C ALA A 98 -3.72 -25.63 21.20
N ILE A 99 -4.26 -24.61 21.90
CA ILE A 99 -5.13 -23.59 21.28
C ILE A 99 -4.40 -22.84 20.16
N ARG A 100 -3.17 -22.35 20.42
CA ARG A 100 -2.35 -21.63 19.42
C ARG A 100 -2.01 -22.48 18.21
N THR A 101 -1.79 -23.78 18.41
CA THR A 101 -1.54 -24.74 17.32
C THR A 101 -2.81 -24.97 16.50
N GLN A 102 -3.96 -25.14 17.14
CA GLN A 102 -5.23 -25.28 16.43
C GLN A 102 -5.56 -24.04 15.60
N CYS A 103 -5.43 -22.83 16.18
CA CYS A 103 -5.62 -21.59 15.43
C CYS A 103 -4.71 -21.48 14.20
N ALA A 104 -3.48 -22.00 14.28
CA ALA A 104 -2.54 -21.99 13.15
C ALA A 104 -2.97 -22.95 12.05
N VAL A 105 -3.48 -24.14 12.43
CA VAL A 105 -4.05 -25.11 11.48
C VAL A 105 -5.30 -24.55 10.81
N ASP A 106 -6.21 -23.95 11.58
CA ASP A 106 -7.45 -23.36 11.05
C ASP A 106 -7.14 -22.24 10.07
N ALA A 107 -6.23 -21.32 10.44
CA ALA A 107 -5.81 -20.23 9.56
C ALA A 107 -5.09 -20.74 8.29
N LEU A 108 -4.29 -21.82 8.38
CA LEU A 108 -3.68 -22.44 7.20
C LEU A 108 -4.70 -23.14 6.30
N ASN A 109 -5.74 -23.73 6.86
CA ASN A 109 -6.83 -24.31 6.07
C ASN A 109 -7.58 -23.21 5.30
N ASP A 110 -7.87 -22.08 5.93
CA ASP A 110 -8.49 -20.92 5.25
C ASP A 110 -7.59 -20.36 4.14
N VAL A 111 -6.27 -20.27 4.39
CA VAL A 111 -5.27 -19.93 3.36
C VAL A 111 -5.38 -20.87 2.17
N CYS A 112 -5.40 -22.18 2.43
CA CYS A 112 -5.43 -23.19 1.39
C CYS A 112 -6.73 -23.13 0.59
N GLN A 113 -7.87 -23.05 1.27
CA GLN A 113 -9.18 -22.97 0.65
C GLN A 113 -9.32 -21.74 -0.25
N TRP A 114 -8.84 -20.57 0.22
CA TRP A 114 -8.90 -19.32 -0.55
C TRP A 114 -8.02 -19.35 -1.81
N LEU A 115 -6.88 -20.03 -1.75
CA LEU A 115 -6.01 -20.23 -2.92
C LEU A 115 -6.55 -21.28 -3.88
N GLU A 116 -7.14 -22.38 -3.38
CA GLU A 116 -7.74 -23.43 -4.22
C GLU A 116 -9.00 -22.99 -4.94
N SER A 117 -9.82 -22.11 -4.33
CA SER A 117 -11.04 -21.61 -4.97
C SER A 117 -10.78 -20.76 -6.22
N GLY A 118 -9.52 -20.34 -6.43
CA GLY A 118 -9.14 -19.39 -7.48
C GLY A 118 -9.45 -17.94 -7.11
N ASP A 119 -9.91 -17.68 -5.88
CA ASP A 119 -10.20 -16.32 -5.38
C ASP A 119 -8.94 -15.55 -4.99
N GLY A 120 -7.77 -16.20 -5.00
CA GLY A 120 -6.50 -15.64 -4.54
C GLY A 120 -5.28 -16.24 -5.24
N GLU A 121 -4.20 -15.47 -5.29
CA GLU A 121 -2.94 -15.88 -5.92
C GLU A 121 -1.80 -16.01 -4.90
N VAL A 122 -1.75 -15.10 -3.92
CA VAL A 122 -0.72 -15.05 -2.88
C VAL A 122 -1.35 -14.87 -1.50
N ALA A 123 -1.06 -15.77 -0.57
CA ALA A 123 -1.48 -15.64 0.83
C ALA A 123 -0.29 -15.28 1.72
N VAL A 124 -0.41 -14.24 2.54
CA VAL A 124 0.58 -13.89 3.56
C VAL A 124 0.13 -14.43 4.91
N PHE A 125 0.81 -15.45 5.40
CA PHE A 125 0.56 -16.07 6.69
C PHE A 125 1.37 -15.36 7.79
N ASP A 126 0.73 -14.39 8.47
CA ASP A 126 1.35 -13.53 9.48
C ASP A 126 1.27 -14.16 10.89
N ALA A 127 2.35 -14.82 11.27
CA ALA A 127 2.55 -15.44 12.57
C ALA A 127 4.02 -15.39 13.00
N THR A 128 4.35 -15.81 14.23
CA THR A 128 5.76 -15.87 14.68
C THR A 128 6.54 -16.99 14.01
N ASN A 129 5.91 -18.15 13.78
CA ASN A 129 6.50 -19.34 13.15
C ASN A 129 7.95 -19.62 13.60
N SER A 130 8.17 -19.42 14.91
CA SER A 130 9.50 -19.28 15.51
C SER A 130 10.21 -20.60 15.78
N THR A 131 9.56 -21.74 15.55
CA THR A 131 10.13 -23.08 15.76
C THR A 131 10.22 -23.85 14.45
N ILE A 132 11.22 -24.74 14.33
CA ILE A 132 11.39 -25.62 13.17
C ILE A 132 10.15 -26.50 12.98
N GLU A 133 9.63 -27.10 14.06
CA GLU A 133 8.43 -27.95 14.02
C GLU A 133 7.21 -27.23 13.40
N ARG A 134 7.00 -25.95 13.73
CA ARG A 134 5.91 -25.17 13.14
C ARG A 134 6.13 -24.94 11.65
N ARG A 135 7.36 -24.69 11.22
CA ARG A 135 7.69 -24.46 9.81
C ARG A 135 7.63 -25.75 8.99
N GLU A 136 8.02 -26.88 9.56
CA GLU A 136 7.82 -28.20 8.97
C GLU A 136 6.33 -28.52 8.76
N MET A 137 5.47 -28.22 9.74
CA MET A 137 4.02 -28.34 9.58
C MET A 137 3.51 -27.50 8.40
N ILE A 138 3.90 -26.21 8.33
CA ILE A 138 3.53 -25.31 7.23
C ILE A 138 4.00 -25.89 5.89
N HIS A 139 5.26 -26.33 5.80
CA HIS A 139 5.83 -26.91 4.59
C HIS A 139 5.10 -28.19 4.16
N ASN A 140 4.78 -29.08 5.10
CA ASN A 140 4.05 -30.32 4.81
C ASN A 140 2.64 -30.03 4.28
N ILE A 141 1.93 -29.05 4.84
CA ILE A 141 0.61 -28.64 4.35
C ILE A 141 0.75 -27.94 2.99
N VAL A 142 1.44 -26.82 2.94
CA VAL A 142 1.47 -25.94 1.76
C VAL A 142 2.15 -26.60 0.56
N VAL A 143 3.31 -27.23 0.76
CA VAL A 143 4.11 -27.76 -0.36
C VAL A 143 3.75 -29.20 -0.66
N LYS A 144 3.83 -30.10 0.33
CA LYS A 144 3.65 -31.53 0.08
C LYS A 144 2.19 -31.93 -0.17
N LYS A 145 1.24 -31.37 0.58
CA LYS A 145 -0.18 -31.70 0.45
C LYS A 145 -0.86 -30.87 -0.66
N MET A 146 -0.68 -29.55 -0.67
CA MET A 146 -1.38 -28.67 -1.63
C MET A 146 -0.62 -28.45 -2.95
N GLY A 147 0.71 -28.69 -2.98
CA GLY A 147 1.53 -28.44 -4.17
C GLY A 147 1.79 -26.94 -4.46
N PHE A 148 1.53 -26.07 -3.49
CA PHE A 148 1.75 -24.62 -3.59
C PHE A 148 3.22 -24.26 -3.41
N LYS A 149 3.58 -23.03 -3.79
CA LYS A 149 4.89 -22.46 -3.48
C LYS A 149 4.88 -21.87 -2.08
N LEU A 150 5.99 -22.03 -1.35
CA LEU A 150 6.16 -21.51 -0.01
C LEU A 150 7.45 -20.67 0.05
N PHE A 151 7.35 -19.45 0.59
CA PHE A 151 8.49 -18.57 0.81
C PHE A 151 8.43 -17.99 2.22
N PHE A 152 9.46 -18.23 3.03
CA PHE A 152 9.52 -17.66 4.37
C PHE A 152 10.18 -16.28 4.37
N VAL A 153 9.64 -15.35 5.15
CA VAL A 153 10.23 -14.02 5.37
C VAL A 153 10.46 -13.86 6.86
N GLU A 154 11.73 -13.97 7.26
CA GLU A 154 12.14 -13.78 8.65
C GLU A 154 12.59 -12.35 8.91
N SER A 155 11.97 -11.71 9.90
CA SER A 155 12.40 -10.40 10.40
C SER A 155 13.17 -10.58 11.72
N VAL A 156 14.45 -10.26 11.68
CA VAL A 156 15.40 -10.29 12.80
C VAL A 156 15.73 -8.86 13.19
N CYS A 157 15.47 -8.47 14.43
CA CYS A 157 15.83 -7.14 14.93
C CYS A 157 16.31 -7.28 16.37
N ASP A 158 17.53 -6.87 16.62
CA ASP A 158 18.15 -6.95 17.94
C ASP A 158 18.28 -5.57 18.60
N ASP A 159 17.95 -4.51 17.85
CA ASP A 159 17.89 -3.13 18.32
C ASP A 159 16.73 -2.91 19.31
N PRO A 160 16.99 -2.56 20.59
CA PRO A 160 15.96 -2.32 21.59
C PRO A 160 15.05 -1.13 21.28
N GLU A 161 15.57 -0.06 20.69
CA GLU A 161 14.81 1.16 20.40
C GLU A 161 13.75 0.90 19.32
N ILE A 162 14.14 0.17 18.27
CA ILE A 162 13.20 -0.25 17.21
C ILE A 162 12.12 -1.16 17.78
N VAL A 163 12.48 -2.06 18.68
CA VAL A 163 11.54 -3.00 19.31
C VAL A 163 10.54 -2.26 20.18
N GLU A 164 11.01 -1.36 21.03
CA GLU A 164 10.15 -0.52 21.87
C GLU A 164 9.22 0.34 21.03
N GLN A 165 9.74 1.03 20.01
CA GLN A 165 8.93 1.83 19.09
C GLN A 165 7.82 0.99 18.42
N ASN A 166 8.16 -0.21 17.95
CA ASN A 166 7.18 -1.13 17.35
C ASN A 166 6.09 -1.57 18.35
N ILE A 167 6.43 -1.76 19.63
CA ILE A 167 5.45 -2.07 20.68
C ILE A 167 4.53 -0.87 20.89
N MET A 168 5.11 0.31 21.03
CA MET A 168 4.39 1.55 21.33
C MET A 168 3.44 1.97 20.21
N GLU A 169 3.84 1.81 18.94
CA GLU A 169 3.02 2.18 17.79
C GLU A 169 1.87 1.17 17.55
N VAL A 170 2.15 -0.13 17.70
CA VAL A 170 1.30 -1.19 17.14
C VAL A 170 0.53 -1.97 18.20
N LYS A 171 1.10 -2.11 19.41
CA LYS A 171 0.59 -3.03 20.45
C LYS A 171 -0.21 -2.32 21.53
N VAL A 172 0.14 -1.06 21.83
CA VAL A 172 -0.64 -0.23 22.77
C VAL A 172 -2.09 -0.07 22.30
N SER A 173 -2.35 0.05 21.00
CA SER A 173 -3.68 0.16 20.41
C SER A 173 -4.36 -1.19 20.12
N SER A 174 -3.73 -2.31 20.50
CA SER A 174 -4.27 -3.64 20.19
C SER A 174 -5.45 -4.00 21.11
N PRO A 175 -6.48 -4.71 20.61
CA PRO A 175 -7.57 -5.22 21.45
C PRO A 175 -7.10 -6.11 22.61
N ASP A 176 -5.93 -6.75 22.45
CA ASP A 176 -5.27 -7.55 23.48
C ASP A 176 -4.99 -6.74 24.77
N TYR A 177 -4.92 -5.41 24.68
CA TYR A 177 -4.41 -4.51 25.73
C TYR A 177 -5.38 -3.39 26.11
N ALA A 178 -6.66 -3.48 25.74
CA ALA A 178 -7.65 -2.40 25.86
C ALA A 178 -7.81 -1.81 27.27
N ASN A 179 -7.47 -2.57 28.33
CA ASN A 179 -7.63 -2.17 29.73
C ASN A 179 -6.29 -1.93 30.45
N MET A 180 -5.17 -1.83 29.73
CA MET A 180 -3.84 -1.62 30.32
C MET A 180 -3.29 -0.24 29.95
N ASN A 181 -2.53 0.36 30.85
CA ASN A 181 -1.80 1.59 30.54
C ASN A 181 -0.54 1.28 29.71
N LYS A 182 0.09 2.31 29.13
CA LYS A 182 1.24 2.13 28.22
C LYS A 182 2.42 1.38 28.85
N GLU A 183 2.71 1.65 30.13
CA GLU A 183 3.82 1.03 30.86
C GLU A 183 3.54 -0.45 31.15
N GLU A 184 2.30 -0.77 31.53
CA GLU A 184 1.82 -2.14 31.74
C GLU A 184 1.86 -2.96 30.43
N VAL A 185 1.43 -2.36 29.32
CA VAL A 185 1.50 -3.02 28.00
C VAL A 185 2.95 -3.31 27.62
N LEU A 186 3.86 -2.36 27.81
CA LEU A 186 5.27 -2.56 27.50
C LEU A 186 5.84 -3.70 28.35
N ALA A 187 5.60 -3.71 29.66
CA ALA A 187 6.09 -4.75 30.57
C ALA A 187 5.54 -6.14 30.21
N ASP A 188 4.22 -6.28 30.00
CA ASP A 188 3.60 -7.55 29.59
C ASP A 188 4.15 -8.04 28.24
N PHE A 189 4.29 -7.13 27.28
CA PHE A 189 4.74 -7.49 25.94
C PHE A 189 6.22 -7.89 25.91
N MET A 190 7.06 -7.28 26.75
CA MET A 190 8.47 -7.69 26.90
C MET A 190 8.57 -9.11 27.47
N LEU A 191 7.82 -9.44 28.53
CA LEU A 191 7.75 -10.81 29.06
C LEU A 191 7.22 -11.79 27.99
N ARG A 192 6.23 -11.36 27.20
CA ARG A 192 5.76 -12.16 26.05
C ARG A 192 6.88 -12.44 25.05
N ILE A 193 7.75 -11.48 24.76
CA ILE A 193 8.91 -11.70 23.86
C ILE A 193 9.86 -12.74 24.46
N GLU A 194 10.17 -12.66 25.76
CA GLU A 194 11.03 -13.61 26.46
C GLU A 194 10.51 -15.06 26.32
N HIS A 195 9.19 -15.29 26.52
CA HIS A 195 8.58 -16.62 26.34
C HIS A 195 8.79 -17.18 24.92
N TYR A 196 8.82 -16.34 23.89
CA TYR A 196 9.12 -16.78 22.52
C TYR A 196 10.62 -17.00 22.30
N GLN A 197 11.49 -16.21 22.93
CA GLN A 197 12.94 -16.34 22.82
C GLN A 197 13.43 -17.69 23.33
N GLU A 198 12.85 -18.22 24.41
CA GLU A 198 13.22 -19.53 24.99
C GLU A 198 13.17 -20.70 23.99
N LYS A 199 12.30 -20.61 22.97
CA LYS A 199 12.09 -21.66 21.97
C LYS A 199 12.42 -21.21 20.55
N TYR A 200 12.91 -19.99 20.37
CA TYR A 200 13.15 -19.44 19.04
C TYR A 200 14.30 -20.17 18.34
N GLN A 201 14.02 -20.62 17.13
CA GLN A 201 14.96 -21.25 16.21
C GLN A 201 14.90 -20.48 14.90
N ALA A 202 15.90 -19.62 14.68
CA ALA A 202 16.01 -18.84 13.45
C ALA A 202 16.11 -19.75 12.22
N LEU A 203 15.70 -19.25 11.04
CA LEU A 203 15.89 -19.99 9.78
C LEU A 203 17.37 -20.21 9.52
N ASP A 204 17.71 -21.43 9.10
CA ASP A 204 19.09 -21.86 8.91
C ASP A 204 19.23 -22.72 7.65
N GLU A 205 20.17 -22.34 6.77
CA GLU A 205 20.40 -23.00 5.48
C GLU A 205 20.82 -24.46 5.61
N SER A 206 21.51 -24.82 6.71
CA SER A 206 22.01 -26.17 6.93
C SER A 206 20.95 -27.10 7.53
N LYS A 207 20.04 -26.58 8.35
CA LYS A 207 18.98 -27.34 9.00
C LYS A 207 17.72 -27.44 8.15
N GLU A 208 17.42 -26.41 7.36
CA GLU A 208 16.18 -26.27 6.60
C GLU A 208 16.46 -26.15 5.09
N LYS A 209 17.30 -27.06 4.58
CA LYS A 209 17.84 -27.03 3.21
C LYS A 209 16.80 -26.98 2.10
N ASP A 210 15.60 -27.51 2.35
CA ASP A 210 14.53 -27.62 1.36
C ASP A 210 13.62 -26.38 1.32
N LEU A 211 13.82 -25.41 2.22
CA LEU A 211 13.01 -24.19 2.28
C LEU A 211 13.57 -23.08 1.39
N SER A 212 12.68 -22.28 0.81
CA SER A 212 12.98 -20.99 0.21
C SER A 212 12.67 -19.89 1.21
N PHE A 213 13.63 -18.99 1.47
CA PHE A 213 13.42 -17.94 2.44
C PHE A 213 14.29 -16.69 2.24
N MET A 214 13.89 -15.60 2.87
CA MET A 214 14.75 -14.46 3.13
C MET A 214 14.77 -14.07 4.60
N LYS A 215 15.89 -13.49 5.03
CA LYS A 215 16.07 -12.92 6.36
C LYS A 215 16.41 -11.46 6.22
N ILE A 216 15.67 -10.61 6.92
CA ILE A 216 15.89 -9.16 6.99
C ILE A 216 16.38 -8.85 8.40
N TYR A 217 17.60 -8.35 8.50
CA TYR A 217 18.23 -7.98 9.77
C TYR A 217 18.14 -6.47 9.98
N ASN A 218 17.75 -6.05 11.18
CA ASN A 218 17.72 -4.67 11.63
C ASN A 218 17.18 -3.72 10.56
N THR A 219 15.99 -4.03 10.05
CA THR A 219 15.28 -3.15 9.11
C THR A 219 15.94 -2.95 7.75
N GLY A 220 16.82 -3.88 7.34
CA GLY A 220 17.44 -3.90 6.02
C GLY A 220 18.95 -3.71 6.01
N GLU A 221 19.59 -3.54 7.18
CA GLU A 221 21.06 -3.46 7.31
C GLU A 221 21.77 -4.66 6.64
N LYS A 222 21.17 -5.83 6.77
CA LYS A 222 21.61 -7.05 6.09
C LYS A 222 20.39 -7.82 5.61
N VAL A 223 20.49 -8.32 4.38
CA VAL A 223 19.50 -9.23 3.80
C VAL A 223 20.20 -10.51 3.36
N LEU A 224 19.59 -11.64 3.70
CA LEU A 224 19.99 -12.96 3.21
C LEU A 224 18.84 -13.54 2.41
N VAL A 225 19.11 -14.10 1.24
CA VAL A 225 18.11 -14.74 0.39
C VAL A 225 18.61 -16.12 0.02
N TYR A 226 17.80 -17.14 0.29
CA TYR A 226 18.13 -18.54 0.06
C TYR A 226 17.07 -19.22 -0.79
N LYS A 227 17.50 -19.81 -1.92
CA LYS A 227 16.67 -20.57 -2.86
C LYS A 227 15.34 -19.88 -3.26
N HIS A 228 15.35 -18.58 -3.49
CA HIS A 228 14.17 -17.93 -4.08
C HIS A 228 13.93 -18.46 -5.50
N GLU A 229 12.68 -18.66 -5.88
CA GLU A 229 12.28 -19.24 -7.15
C GLU A 229 11.21 -18.40 -7.86
N GLY A 230 11.41 -18.20 -9.15
CA GLY A 230 10.44 -17.55 -10.01
C GLY A 230 10.28 -16.05 -9.79
N HIS A 231 9.35 -15.47 -10.55
CA HIS A 231 9.18 -14.03 -10.64
C HIS A 231 8.62 -13.42 -9.34
N ILE A 232 7.64 -14.07 -8.70
CA ILE A 232 6.95 -13.56 -7.52
C ILE A 232 7.91 -13.42 -6.34
N GLN A 233 8.68 -14.47 -6.02
CA GLN A 233 9.65 -14.41 -4.92
C GLN A 233 10.76 -13.39 -5.19
N SER A 234 11.23 -13.28 -6.43
CA SER A 234 12.21 -12.25 -6.83
C SER A 234 11.67 -10.83 -6.60
N ARG A 235 10.40 -10.57 -6.93
CA ARG A 235 9.75 -9.27 -6.68
C ARG A 235 9.53 -9.00 -5.20
N ILE A 236 9.16 -10.01 -4.43
CA ILE A 236 9.05 -9.88 -2.96
C ILE A 236 10.41 -9.49 -2.37
N VAL A 237 11.47 -10.19 -2.76
CA VAL A 237 12.84 -9.86 -2.32
C VAL A 237 13.20 -8.42 -2.71
N TYR A 238 12.99 -8.05 -3.97
CA TYR A 238 13.27 -6.70 -4.45
C TYR A 238 12.49 -5.63 -3.67
N TYR A 239 11.19 -5.81 -3.47
CA TYR A 239 10.37 -4.88 -2.70
C TYR A 239 10.85 -4.77 -1.26
N LEU A 240 11.08 -5.90 -0.59
CA LEU A 240 11.48 -5.92 0.82
C LEU A 240 12.90 -5.40 1.07
N MET A 241 13.77 -5.43 0.07
CA MET A 241 15.08 -4.75 0.12
C MET A 241 14.97 -3.22 0.01
N ASN A 242 13.86 -2.69 -0.50
CA ASN A 242 13.65 -1.26 -0.70
C ASN A 242 12.73 -0.62 0.36
N ILE A 243 12.05 -1.40 1.20
CA ILE A 243 11.27 -0.82 2.31
C ILE A 243 12.18 -0.48 3.49
N HIS A 244 11.88 0.62 4.17
CA HIS A 244 12.46 0.91 5.47
C HIS A 244 11.37 1.39 6.45
N ILE A 245 11.60 1.18 7.74
CA ILE A 245 10.66 1.51 8.82
C ILE A 245 10.92 2.89 9.45
N VAL A 246 11.97 3.59 9.02
CA VAL A 246 12.28 4.93 9.55
C VAL A 246 11.09 5.87 9.28
N PRO A 247 10.58 6.56 10.32
CA PRO A 247 9.53 7.55 10.17
C PRO A 247 9.91 8.60 9.14
N ARG A 248 8.98 8.90 8.22
CA ARG A 248 9.19 9.85 7.14
C ARG A 248 7.88 10.48 6.70
N THR A 249 8.00 11.57 5.94
CA THR A 249 6.85 12.27 5.38
C THR A 249 6.97 12.37 3.86
N ILE A 250 5.90 11.99 3.16
CA ILE A 250 5.79 12.16 1.72
C ILE A 250 4.76 13.27 1.45
N TYR A 251 5.15 14.30 0.72
CA TYR A 251 4.27 15.39 0.31
C TYR A 251 3.88 15.17 -1.13
N LEU A 252 2.58 15.06 -1.42
CA LEU A 252 2.07 14.97 -2.78
C LEU A 252 1.28 16.21 -3.10
N THR A 253 1.54 16.82 -4.26
CA THR A 253 0.69 17.87 -4.78
C THR A 253 0.66 17.87 -6.31
N ARG A 254 -0.37 18.51 -6.86
CA ARG A 254 -0.41 18.79 -8.29
C ARG A 254 0.48 19.99 -8.59
N HIS A 255 0.82 20.17 -9.85
CA HIS A 255 1.26 21.48 -10.34
C HIS A 255 0.24 22.57 -9.96
N GLY A 256 0.70 23.82 -9.88
CA GLY A 256 -0.20 24.97 -9.82
C GLY A 256 -1.14 25.02 -11.03
N GLU A 257 -2.25 25.73 -10.91
CA GLU A 257 -3.20 25.90 -12.01
C GLU A 257 -2.50 26.32 -13.31
N SER A 258 -2.80 25.64 -14.41
CA SER A 258 -2.24 25.91 -15.74
C SER A 258 -3.26 26.60 -16.65
N SER A 259 -2.78 27.21 -17.75
CA SER A 259 -3.66 27.80 -18.76
C SER A 259 -4.68 26.80 -19.31
N MET A 260 -4.27 25.55 -19.57
CA MET A 260 -5.20 24.50 -20.01
C MET A 260 -6.23 24.11 -18.95
N ASN A 261 -5.94 24.27 -17.65
CA ASN A 261 -6.97 24.06 -16.63
C ASN A 261 -8.05 25.13 -16.71
N LEU A 262 -7.69 26.40 -16.93
CA LEU A 262 -8.65 27.48 -17.13
C LEU A 262 -9.56 27.24 -18.34
N ASP A 263 -8.99 26.70 -19.41
CA ASP A 263 -9.72 26.37 -20.64
C ASP A 263 -10.51 25.04 -20.56
N GLY A 264 -10.41 24.30 -19.46
CA GLY A 264 -11.04 22.98 -19.31
C GLY A 264 -10.47 21.89 -20.22
N ARG A 265 -9.25 22.08 -20.74
CA ARG A 265 -8.57 21.15 -21.66
C ARG A 265 -7.74 20.12 -20.88
N ILE A 266 -7.72 18.88 -21.37
CA ILE A 266 -6.92 17.79 -20.79
C ILE A 266 -5.57 17.64 -21.50
N GLY A 267 -4.57 17.08 -20.82
CA GLY A 267 -3.27 16.78 -21.44
C GLY A 267 -2.38 18.02 -21.65
N GLY A 268 -1.60 17.99 -22.73
CA GLY A 268 -0.72 19.06 -23.21
C GLY A 268 0.44 19.43 -22.27
N ASP A 269 1.13 20.53 -22.59
CA ASP A 269 2.31 21.02 -21.87
C ASP A 269 2.27 22.56 -21.66
N SER A 270 1.12 23.09 -21.24
CA SER A 270 0.95 24.52 -21.00
C SER A 270 1.66 25.02 -19.73
N ASP A 271 1.95 26.33 -19.74
CA ASP A 271 2.47 27.10 -18.60
C ASP A 271 1.46 27.23 -17.44
N LEU A 272 1.97 27.63 -16.28
CA LEU A 272 1.16 28.07 -15.15
C LEU A 272 0.33 29.34 -15.47
N SER A 273 -0.88 29.41 -14.92
CA SER A 273 -1.67 30.63 -14.82
C SER A 273 -1.05 31.60 -13.79
N ASP A 274 -1.60 32.82 -13.67
CA ASP A 274 -1.20 33.75 -12.60
C ASP A 274 -1.45 33.15 -11.20
N ARG A 275 -2.57 32.45 -11.02
CA ARG A 275 -2.88 31.74 -9.77
C ARG A 275 -1.95 30.56 -9.56
N GLY A 276 -1.59 29.84 -10.63
CA GLY A 276 -0.59 28.77 -10.57
C GLY A 276 0.80 29.27 -10.13
N ARG A 277 1.26 30.41 -10.66
CA ARG A 277 2.50 31.07 -10.22
C ARG A 277 2.45 31.50 -8.76
N SER A 278 1.29 32.01 -8.33
CA SER A 278 1.06 32.37 -6.92
C SER A 278 1.14 31.12 -6.03
N TYR A 279 0.58 30.00 -6.48
CA TYR A 279 0.65 28.72 -5.77
C TYR A 279 2.08 28.19 -5.67
N ALA A 280 2.85 28.25 -6.76
CA ALA A 280 4.26 27.86 -6.77
C ALA A 280 5.07 28.60 -5.70
N LYS A 281 4.84 29.92 -5.58
CA LYS A 281 5.48 30.75 -4.54
C LYS A 281 5.06 30.33 -3.12
N ALA A 282 3.75 30.18 -2.89
CA ALA A 282 3.24 29.79 -1.58
C ALA A 282 3.64 28.35 -1.18
N LEU A 283 3.78 27.44 -2.16
CA LEU A 283 4.30 26.09 -1.93
C LEU A 283 5.76 26.14 -1.47
N ALA A 284 6.60 26.95 -2.12
CA ALA A 284 8.00 27.11 -1.74
C ALA A 284 8.12 27.67 -0.31
N GLU A 285 7.37 28.73 0.00
CA GLU A 285 7.31 29.33 1.35
C GLU A 285 6.85 28.30 2.39
N TYR A 286 5.77 27.57 2.12
CA TYR A 286 5.27 26.54 3.04
C TYR A 286 6.31 25.45 3.30
N ILE A 287 6.98 24.94 2.26
CA ILE A 287 7.97 23.86 2.39
C ILE A 287 9.21 24.33 3.16
N GLU A 288 9.66 25.56 2.94
CA GLU A 288 10.76 26.17 3.71
C GLU A 288 10.39 26.29 5.20
N GLU A 289 9.16 26.73 5.50
CA GLU A 289 8.64 26.82 6.87
C GLU A 289 8.57 25.47 7.60
N GLN A 290 8.47 24.36 6.87
CA GLN A 290 8.43 23.03 7.49
C GLN A 290 9.83 22.54 7.95
N ASP A 291 10.92 23.20 7.55
CA ASP A 291 12.32 22.84 7.89
C ASP A 291 12.62 21.33 7.73
N ILE A 292 12.31 20.80 6.54
CA ILE A 292 12.34 19.35 6.29
C ILE A 292 13.75 18.91 5.93
N GLN A 293 14.43 18.27 6.88
CA GLN A 293 15.76 17.70 6.66
C GLN A 293 15.74 16.62 5.57
N GLY A 294 16.74 16.69 4.68
CA GLY A 294 16.95 15.70 3.61
C GLY A 294 15.82 15.64 2.58
N LEU A 295 15.03 16.71 2.43
CA LEU A 295 13.95 16.77 1.45
C LEU A 295 14.50 16.58 0.03
N ARG A 296 13.85 15.72 -0.76
CA ARG A 296 14.00 15.68 -2.22
C ARG A 296 12.73 16.15 -2.90
N VAL A 297 12.87 16.72 -4.09
CA VAL A 297 11.73 17.19 -4.90
C VAL A 297 11.69 16.45 -6.22
N TRP A 298 10.56 15.85 -6.54
CA TRP A 298 10.35 15.16 -7.81
C TRP A 298 9.27 15.87 -8.62
N THR A 299 9.57 16.07 -9.89
CA THR A 299 8.61 16.61 -10.86
C THR A 299 8.44 15.65 -12.03
N SER A 300 7.39 15.88 -12.83
CA SER A 300 7.36 15.32 -14.17
C SER A 300 8.28 16.10 -15.11
N TRP A 301 8.29 15.73 -16.39
CA TRP A 301 8.96 16.48 -17.45
C TRP A 301 8.12 17.62 -18.04
N LEU A 302 6.90 17.84 -17.54
CA LEU A 302 5.97 18.83 -18.07
C LEU A 302 6.16 20.17 -17.37
N GLN A 303 6.12 21.26 -18.13
CA GLN A 303 6.52 22.61 -17.73
C GLN A 303 5.82 23.07 -16.46
N ARG A 304 4.50 22.88 -16.36
CA ARG A 304 3.70 23.23 -15.17
C ARG A 304 4.23 22.64 -13.86
N THR A 305 4.75 21.40 -13.86
CA THR A 305 5.32 20.81 -12.62
C THR A 305 6.68 21.40 -12.29
N ILE A 306 7.51 21.63 -13.32
CA ILE A 306 8.85 22.21 -13.20
C ILE A 306 8.75 23.65 -12.68
N GLN A 307 7.85 24.45 -13.24
CA GLN A 307 7.58 25.82 -12.81
C GLN A 307 7.05 25.89 -11.39
N THR A 308 6.21 24.92 -10.99
CA THR A 308 5.66 24.85 -9.63
C THR A 308 6.75 24.58 -8.59
N ALA A 309 7.71 23.69 -8.91
CA ALA A 309 8.80 23.32 -8.01
C ALA A 309 9.98 24.31 -8.02
N ALA A 310 10.04 25.24 -8.97
CA ALA A 310 11.23 26.08 -9.22
C ALA A 310 11.70 26.88 -7.99
N GLY A 311 10.78 27.28 -7.10
CA GLY A 311 11.11 28.03 -5.88
C GLY A 311 11.50 27.16 -4.67
N VAL A 312 11.34 25.83 -4.74
CA VAL A 312 11.62 24.94 -3.60
C VAL A 312 13.11 24.65 -3.52
N ASN A 313 13.74 25.04 -2.40
CA ASN A 313 15.17 24.91 -2.18
C ASN A 313 15.57 23.49 -1.69
N ALA A 314 15.55 22.52 -2.60
CA ALA A 314 15.97 21.14 -2.34
C ALA A 314 16.44 20.48 -3.65
N PRO A 315 17.23 19.39 -3.59
CA PRO A 315 17.61 18.63 -4.78
C PRO A 315 16.38 18.20 -5.59
N GLN A 316 16.34 18.60 -6.86
CA GLN A 316 15.21 18.35 -7.75
C GLN A 316 15.54 17.30 -8.82
N GLU A 317 14.65 16.35 -9.02
CA GLU A 317 14.79 15.26 -10.01
C GLU A 317 13.54 15.19 -10.91
N ARG A 318 13.75 14.93 -12.21
CA ARG A 318 12.67 14.88 -13.20
C ARG A 318 12.41 13.45 -13.65
N TRP A 319 11.20 12.97 -13.41
CA TRP A 319 10.80 11.61 -13.73
C TRP A 319 9.81 11.60 -14.88
N LYS A 320 10.18 11.01 -16.02
CA LYS A 320 9.25 10.88 -17.16
C LYS A 320 8.04 10.03 -16.78
N ALA A 321 8.24 9.05 -15.89
CA ALA A 321 7.18 8.24 -15.29
C ALA A 321 6.16 9.06 -14.47
N LEU A 322 6.45 10.31 -14.09
CA LEU A 322 5.50 11.21 -13.43
C LEU A 322 4.70 12.08 -14.40
N ASN A 323 4.87 11.96 -15.72
CA ASN A 323 4.03 12.70 -16.68
C ASN A 323 2.56 12.29 -16.55
N GLU A 324 1.66 13.23 -16.83
CA GLU A 324 0.22 12.99 -16.79
C GLU A 324 -0.17 11.81 -17.71
N ILE A 325 -1.33 11.22 -17.45
CA ILE A 325 -1.92 10.21 -18.33
C ILE A 325 -2.00 10.74 -19.76
N ASP A 326 -1.51 9.96 -20.71
CA ASP A 326 -1.59 10.29 -22.14
C ASP A 326 -3.02 10.06 -22.66
N ALA A 327 -3.70 11.14 -23.05
CA ALA A 327 -5.05 11.07 -23.61
C ALA A 327 -5.07 10.73 -25.12
N GLY A 328 -3.92 10.47 -25.74
CA GLY A 328 -3.78 10.06 -27.12
C GLY A 328 -4.41 11.05 -28.08
N ILE A 329 -5.37 10.60 -28.89
CA ILE A 329 -6.09 11.46 -29.84
C ILE A 329 -6.96 12.55 -29.16
N CYS A 330 -7.19 12.43 -27.85
CA CYS A 330 -7.98 13.38 -27.06
C CYS A 330 -7.13 14.41 -26.30
N GLU A 331 -5.81 14.42 -26.52
CA GLU A 331 -4.92 15.46 -25.98
C GLU A 331 -5.40 16.86 -26.40
N GLU A 332 -5.25 17.82 -25.49
CA GLU A 332 -5.60 19.23 -25.64
C GLU A 332 -7.09 19.52 -25.86
N MET A 333 -7.99 18.52 -25.77
CA MET A 333 -9.44 18.72 -25.91
C MET A 333 -10.14 19.01 -24.57
N THR A 334 -11.29 19.68 -24.62
CA THR A 334 -12.23 19.70 -23.49
C THR A 334 -13.06 18.42 -23.43
N TYR A 335 -13.68 18.12 -22.28
CA TYR A 335 -14.56 16.97 -22.16
C TYR A 335 -15.80 17.07 -23.07
N GLU A 336 -16.31 18.27 -23.34
CA GLU A 336 -17.42 18.53 -24.26
C GLU A 336 -17.01 18.26 -25.72
N GLU A 337 -15.79 18.67 -26.10
CA GLU A 337 -15.22 18.36 -27.42
C GLU A 337 -15.07 16.84 -27.61
N ILE A 338 -14.59 16.13 -26.58
CA ILE A 338 -14.45 14.66 -26.62
C ILE A 338 -15.82 13.99 -26.71
N SER A 339 -16.79 14.42 -25.90
CA SER A 339 -18.17 13.88 -25.94
C SER A 339 -18.81 14.05 -27.31
N SER A 340 -18.55 15.17 -27.98
CA SER A 340 -19.10 15.47 -29.31
C SER A 340 -18.38 14.71 -30.44
N LYS A 341 -17.04 14.63 -30.40
CA LYS A 341 -16.23 14.01 -31.46
C LYS A 341 -16.11 12.48 -31.32
N TYR A 342 -16.06 11.99 -30.09
CA TYR A 342 -15.83 10.58 -29.74
C TYR A 342 -16.84 10.10 -28.67
N PRO A 343 -18.16 10.11 -28.98
CA PRO A 343 -19.20 9.79 -27.99
C PRO A 343 -19.10 8.36 -27.45
N THR A 344 -18.66 7.41 -28.28
CA THR A 344 -18.44 6.02 -27.88
C THR A 344 -17.32 5.89 -26.86
N ASP A 345 -16.19 6.56 -27.09
CA ASP A 345 -15.04 6.58 -26.19
C ASP A 345 -15.36 7.30 -24.87
N PHE A 346 -16.09 8.41 -24.94
CA PHE A 346 -16.57 9.12 -23.77
C PHE A 346 -17.43 8.23 -22.86
N ALA A 347 -18.40 7.51 -23.45
CA ALA A 347 -19.25 6.57 -22.72
C ALA A 347 -18.47 5.35 -22.18
N ALA A 348 -17.58 4.78 -22.97
CA ALA A 348 -16.75 3.65 -22.56
C ALA A 348 -15.85 4.00 -21.35
N ARG A 349 -15.28 5.20 -21.36
CA ARG A 349 -14.48 5.72 -20.24
C ARG A 349 -15.30 5.89 -18.97
N ASP A 350 -16.56 6.31 -19.07
CA ASP A 350 -17.44 6.46 -17.92
C ASP A 350 -17.86 5.11 -17.31
N GLN A 351 -18.06 4.10 -18.16
CA GLN A 351 -18.43 2.75 -17.73
C GLN A 351 -17.28 2.05 -17.01
N ASN A 352 -16.05 2.12 -17.54
CA ASN A 352 -14.89 1.46 -16.95
C ASN A 352 -13.63 2.35 -17.01
N LYS A 353 -13.62 3.39 -16.18
CA LYS A 353 -12.57 4.43 -16.18
C LYS A 353 -11.17 3.91 -15.84
N PHE A 354 -11.05 2.80 -15.11
CA PHE A 354 -9.75 2.25 -14.74
C PHE A 354 -9.08 1.57 -15.94
N SER A 355 -9.79 0.64 -16.60
CA SER A 355 -9.24 -0.14 -17.71
C SER A 355 -9.42 0.51 -19.08
N TYR A 356 -10.28 1.53 -19.22
CA TYR A 356 -10.41 2.27 -20.47
C TYR A 356 -9.06 2.90 -20.85
N ARG A 357 -8.58 2.57 -22.05
CA ARG A 357 -7.38 3.14 -22.65
C ARG A 357 -7.80 4.12 -23.73
N TYR A 358 -7.31 5.35 -23.66
CA TYR A 358 -7.52 6.31 -24.75
C TYR A 358 -6.94 5.77 -26.06
N PRO A 359 -7.58 5.99 -27.22
CA PRO A 359 -7.00 5.58 -28.49
C PRO A 359 -5.63 6.25 -28.70
N ARG A 360 -4.60 5.42 -28.88
CA ARG A 360 -3.18 5.84 -28.96
C ARG A 360 -2.65 6.54 -27.69
N GLY A 361 -3.29 6.33 -26.55
CA GLY A 361 -2.87 6.85 -25.25
C GLY A 361 -2.83 5.76 -24.18
N GLU A 362 -3.06 6.15 -22.93
CA GLU A 362 -2.94 5.31 -21.74
C GLU A 362 -4.30 5.07 -21.05
N SER A 363 -4.37 4.01 -20.25
CA SER A 363 -5.38 3.81 -19.19
C SER A 363 -4.79 4.11 -17.80
N TYR A 364 -5.62 4.08 -16.76
CA TYR A 364 -5.10 4.11 -15.38
C TYR A 364 -4.31 2.83 -15.05
N GLU A 365 -4.64 1.70 -15.66
CA GLU A 365 -3.89 0.44 -15.56
C GLU A 365 -2.46 0.58 -16.12
N ASP A 366 -2.31 1.24 -17.29
CA ASP A 366 -0.99 1.56 -17.85
C ASP A 366 -0.20 2.49 -16.93
N LEU A 367 -0.89 3.48 -16.35
CA LEU A 367 -0.30 4.46 -15.46
C LEU A 367 0.23 3.83 -14.17
N VAL A 368 -0.52 2.90 -13.56
CA VAL A 368 -0.08 2.12 -12.40
C VAL A 368 1.23 1.39 -12.73
N ALA A 369 1.28 0.68 -13.85
CA ALA A 369 2.48 -0.05 -14.21
C ALA A 369 3.67 0.86 -14.51
N ARG A 370 3.45 2.02 -15.14
CA ARG A 370 4.49 3.03 -15.37
C ARG A 370 4.99 3.65 -14.06
N LEU A 371 4.15 3.74 -13.04
CA LEU A 371 4.48 4.34 -11.74
C LEU A 371 5.15 3.36 -10.77
N GLU A 372 5.24 2.07 -11.08
CA GLU A 372 5.86 1.09 -10.18
C GLU A 372 7.29 1.50 -9.75
N PRO A 373 8.20 1.92 -10.64
CA PRO A 373 9.53 2.39 -10.22
C PRO A 373 9.50 3.61 -9.29
N VAL A 374 8.50 4.49 -9.46
CA VAL A 374 8.31 5.67 -8.59
C VAL A 374 7.88 5.22 -7.20
N ILE A 375 6.96 4.25 -7.10
CA ILE A 375 6.53 3.68 -5.81
C ILE A 375 7.71 3.02 -5.09
N MET A 376 8.55 2.27 -5.80
CA MET A 376 9.74 1.65 -5.21
C MET A 376 10.70 2.69 -4.63
N GLU A 377 10.92 3.79 -5.36
CA GLU A 377 11.78 4.85 -4.88
C GLU A 377 11.15 5.62 -3.71
N LEU A 378 9.83 5.84 -3.68
CA LEU A 378 9.13 6.42 -2.50
C LEU A 378 9.17 5.50 -1.28
N GLU A 379 9.21 4.18 -1.50
CA GLU A 379 9.36 3.21 -0.42
C GLU A 379 10.78 3.21 0.17
N ARG A 380 11.78 3.57 -0.64
CA ARG A 380 13.22 3.63 -0.32
C ARG A 380 13.67 4.96 0.29
N GLN A 381 13.08 6.07 -0.13
CA GLN A 381 13.50 7.40 0.26
C GLN A 381 12.86 7.87 1.57
N GLY A 382 13.52 8.81 2.24
CA GLY A 382 12.99 9.54 3.39
C GLY A 382 11.97 10.60 2.99
N ASN A 383 12.25 11.87 3.25
CA ASN A 383 11.31 12.95 2.98
C ASN A 383 11.32 13.34 1.50
N VAL A 384 10.15 13.28 0.85
CA VAL A 384 10.02 13.59 -0.59
C VAL A 384 8.79 14.46 -0.84
N LEU A 385 8.96 15.52 -1.64
CA LEU A 385 7.87 16.29 -2.26
C LEU A 385 7.72 15.86 -3.72
N VAL A 386 6.54 15.39 -4.10
CA VAL A 386 6.21 15.04 -5.49
C VAL A 386 5.20 16.04 -6.03
N VAL A 387 5.63 16.80 -7.05
CA VAL A 387 4.79 17.73 -7.81
C VAL A 387 4.41 17.07 -9.13
N THR A 388 3.14 16.70 -9.28
CA THR A 388 2.67 15.89 -10.42
C THR A 388 1.29 16.34 -10.92
N HIS A 389 0.47 15.43 -11.43
CA HIS A 389 -0.78 15.70 -12.14
C HIS A 389 -1.96 14.95 -11.55
N GLN A 390 -3.16 15.17 -12.08
CA GLN A 390 -4.38 14.64 -11.49
C GLN A 390 -4.44 13.12 -11.54
N ALA A 391 -4.20 12.48 -12.69
CA ALA A 391 -4.30 11.02 -12.77
C ALA A 391 -3.14 10.33 -12.03
N VAL A 392 -1.93 10.88 -12.17
CA VAL A 392 -0.74 10.36 -11.47
C VAL A 392 -0.89 10.44 -9.95
N LEU A 393 -1.31 11.59 -9.40
CA LEU A 393 -1.46 11.75 -7.95
C LEU A 393 -2.51 10.80 -7.39
N ARG A 394 -3.59 10.50 -8.14
CA ARG A 394 -4.56 9.48 -7.75
C ARG A 394 -3.94 8.10 -7.64
N CYS A 395 -3.10 7.69 -8.61
CA CYS A 395 -2.42 6.40 -8.54
C CYS A 395 -1.48 6.28 -7.33
N LEU A 396 -0.68 7.33 -7.08
CA LEU A 396 0.21 7.39 -5.91
C LEU A 396 -0.60 7.33 -4.60
N LEU A 397 -1.66 8.13 -4.51
CA LEU A 397 -2.51 8.17 -3.32
C LEU A 397 -3.23 6.84 -3.11
N ALA A 398 -3.71 6.20 -4.17
CA ALA A 398 -4.35 4.89 -4.08
C ALA A 398 -3.41 3.81 -3.54
N TYR A 399 -2.12 3.85 -3.91
CA TYR A 399 -1.12 2.96 -3.32
C TYR A 399 -0.98 3.19 -1.80
N PHE A 400 -0.76 4.43 -1.35
CA PHE A 400 -0.52 4.67 0.08
C PHE A 400 -1.76 4.48 0.96
N LEU A 401 -2.95 4.73 0.40
CA LEU A 401 -4.23 4.64 1.10
C LEU A 401 -4.95 3.31 0.92
N ASP A 402 -4.34 2.35 0.22
CA ASP A 402 -4.92 1.04 -0.05
C ASP A 402 -6.32 1.21 -0.65
N LYS A 403 -6.38 1.79 -1.86
CA LYS A 403 -7.62 2.07 -2.60
C LYS A 403 -7.76 1.17 -3.80
N SER A 404 -8.99 0.69 -4.03
CA SER A 404 -9.29 -0.25 -5.10
C SER A 404 -9.22 0.40 -6.48
N ALA A 405 -9.13 -0.42 -7.54
CA ALA A 405 -9.15 0.05 -8.92
C ALA A 405 -10.44 0.81 -9.27
N ASP A 406 -11.55 0.51 -8.60
CA ASP A 406 -12.83 1.18 -8.79
C ASP A 406 -12.85 2.58 -8.15
N GLU A 407 -12.16 2.76 -7.03
CA GLU A 407 -12.05 4.05 -6.32
C GLU A 407 -10.98 4.96 -6.94
N LEU A 408 -9.85 4.38 -7.38
CA LEU A 408 -8.64 5.11 -7.80
C LEU A 408 -8.94 6.26 -8.80
N PRO A 409 -9.67 6.06 -9.92
CA PRO A 409 -9.89 7.11 -10.92
C PRO A 409 -10.77 8.27 -10.45
N TYR A 410 -11.34 8.18 -9.25
CA TYR A 410 -12.28 9.11 -8.64
C TYR A 410 -11.78 9.70 -7.32
N LEU A 411 -10.55 9.39 -6.90
CA LEU A 411 -9.93 10.03 -5.75
C LEU A 411 -9.88 11.56 -5.92
N GLN A 412 -10.23 12.28 -4.86
CA GLN A 412 -10.26 13.74 -4.83
C GLN A 412 -8.86 14.29 -4.64
N VAL A 413 -8.35 14.99 -5.65
CA VAL A 413 -6.99 15.56 -5.72
C VAL A 413 -7.05 17.00 -6.25
N PRO A 414 -7.63 17.93 -5.48
CA PRO A 414 -7.83 19.31 -5.94
C PRO A 414 -6.50 20.03 -6.22
N LEU A 415 -6.55 21.04 -7.11
CA LEU A 415 -5.45 21.98 -7.28
C LEU A 415 -5.17 22.73 -5.97
N HIS A 416 -3.93 23.17 -5.82
CA HIS A 416 -3.45 24.02 -4.73
C HIS A 416 -3.60 23.43 -3.31
N VAL A 417 -3.66 22.10 -3.23
CA VAL A 417 -3.67 21.35 -1.96
C VAL A 417 -2.45 20.45 -1.89
N ILE A 418 -1.77 20.49 -0.75
CA ILE A 418 -0.66 19.60 -0.41
C ILE A 418 -1.24 18.46 0.42
N MET A 419 -0.95 17.22 0.01
CA MET A 419 -1.29 16.02 0.77
C MET A 419 -0.05 15.52 1.48
N LYS A 420 0.00 15.74 2.79
CA LYS A 420 1.07 15.25 3.66
C LYS A 420 0.72 13.83 4.11
N LEU A 421 1.52 12.88 3.66
CA LEU A 421 1.41 11.47 3.97
C LEU A 421 2.42 11.09 5.04
N THR A 422 1.94 10.49 6.13
CA THR A 422 2.78 9.88 7.17
C THR A 422 2.48 8.38 7.22
N PRO A 423 3.33 7.52 6.62
CA PRO A 423 3.16 6.08 6.70
C PRO A 423 3.18 5.62 8.16
N VAL A 424 2.25 4.74 8.51
CA VAL A 424 2.13 4.13 9.85
C VAL A 424 1.95 2.62 9.69
N ALA A 425 2.09 1.86 10.78
CA ALA A 425 2.14 0.40 10.67
C ALA A 425 0.96 -0.30 9.99
N TYR A 426 -0.23 0.29 10.05
CA TYR A 426 -1.44 -0.27 9.44
C TYR A 426 -1.96 0.52 8.23
N GLY A 427 -1.22 1.52 7.74
CA GLY A 427 -1.71 2.36 6.65
C GLY A 427 -0.90 3.63 6.46
N CYS A 428 -1.59 4.74 6.22
CA CYS A 428 -0.97 6.04 6.03
C CYS A 428 -1.93 7.13 6.54
N LYS A 429 -1.44 8.02 7.40
CA LYS A 429 -2.17 9.25 7.76
C LYS A 429 -2.07 10.23 6.59
N VAL A 430 -3.17 10.93 6.30
CA VAL A 430 -3.21 11.99 5.29
C VAL A 430 -3.68 13.27 5.94
N GLU A 431 -2.91 14.34 5.75
CA GLU A 431 -3.30 15.69 6.10
C GLU A 431 -3.36 16.53 4.82
N ARG A 432 -4.47 17.24 4.62
CA ARG A 432 -4.71 18.07 3.43
C ARG A 432 -4.50 19.53 3.80
N ILE A 433 -3.42 20.13 3.32
CA ILE A 433 -3.09 21.54 3.52
C ILE A 433 -3.51 22.31 2.26
N ARG A 434 -4.59 23.08 2.36
CA ARG A 434 -5.03 24.00 1.30
C ARG A 434 -4.32 25.34 1.46
N LEU A 435 -3.58 25.77 0.44
CA LEU A 435 -3.01 27.11 0.41
C LEU A 435 -4.11 28.12 0.00
N PRO A 436 -4.07 29.38 0.48
CA PRO A 436 -5.14 30.37 0.29
C PRO A 436 -5.13 30.98 -1.12
N ILE A 437 -5.17 30.14 -2.15
CA ILE A 437 -5.08 30.52 -3.56
C ILE A 437 -6.12 29.70 -4.31
N ASP A 438 -7.11 30.40 -4.88
CA ASP A 438 -8.19 29.75 -5.63
C ASP A 438 -7.67 29.03 -6.87
N ALA A 439 -8.43 28.04 -7.31
CA ALA A 439 -8.22 27.32 -8.56
C ALA A 439 -9.54 26.82 -9.11
N VAL A 440 -9.59 26.56 -10.41
CA VAL A 440 -10.70 25.83 -11.03
C VAL A 440 -10.81 24.40 -10.48
N ASP A 441 -12.02 23.85 -10.48
CA ASP A 441 -12.22 22.43 -10.20
C ASP A 441 -12.08 21.61 -11.49
N THR A 442 -11.25 20.59 -11.44
CA THR A 442 -11.00 19.65 -12.56
C THR A 442 -11.51 18.24 -12.24
N HIS A 443 -12.22 18.07 -11.11
CA HIS A 443 -12.80 16.81 -10.73
C HIS A 443 -14.12 16.57 -11.46
N ARG A 444 -14.18 15.48 -12.23
CA ARG A 444 -15.45 14.95 -12.77
C ARG A 444 -15.88 13.73 -11.94
N PRO A 445 -17.05 13.79 -11.25
CA PRO A 445 -17.55 12.67 -10.44
C PRO A 445 -17.91 11.47 -11.31
N LYS A 446 -18.02 10.29 -10.68
CA LYS A 446 -18.53 9.09 -11.36
C LYS A 446 -19.99 9.35 -11.77
N PRO A 447 -20.37 9.17 -13.05
CA PRO A 447 -21.76 9.26 -13.45
C PRO A 447 -22.62 8.26 -12.67
N LYS A 448 -23.84 8.66 -12.32
CA LYS A 448 -24.83 7.73 -11.76
C LYS A 448 -25.29 6.83 -12.91
N VAL A 449 -25.14 5.52 -12.76
CA VAL A 449 -25.76 4.57 -13.69
C VAL A 449 -27.26 4.61 -13.39
N GLU A 450 -28.06 5.11 -14.31
CA GLU A 450 -29.51 4.92 -14.26
C GLU A 450 -29.78 3.45 -14.58
N ASN A 451 -30.22 2.68 -13.57
CA ASN A 451 -30.75 1.34 -13.80
C ASN A 451 -32.04 1.47 -14.60
N ASN A 452 -31.95 1.42 -15.93
CA ASN A 452 -33.10 1.15 -16.77
C ASN A 452 -33.45 -0.33 -16.66
N ASP A 453 -34.11 -0.72 -15.57
CA ASP A 453 -34.97 -1.90 -15.53
C ASP A 453 -36.17 -1.64 -16.44
N ASN A 454 -35.95 -1.64 -17.75
CA ASN A 454 -37.04 -1.83 -18.70
C ASN A 454 -37.37 -3.32 -18.69
N THR A 455 -38.27 -3.68 -17.77
CA THR A 455 -39.14 -4.84 -17.90
C THR A 455 -39.68 -4.88 -19.33
N ILE A 456 -39.15 -5.81 -20.11
CA ILE A 456 -39.80 -6.26 -21.34
C ILE A 456 -41.12 -6.88 -20.90
N VAL A 457 -42.18 -6.07 -20.92
CA VAL A 457 -43.55 -6.56 -20.88
C VAL A 457 -43.74 -7.33 -22.18
N ASN A 458 -43.65 -8.65 -22.09
CA ASN A 458 -44.15 -9.56 -23.11
C ASN A 458 -45.65 -9.28 -23.30
N ASN A 459 -45.99 -8.47 -24.30
CA ASN A 459 -47.34 -8.45 -24.82
C ASN A 459 -47.50 -9.65 -25.75
N SER A 460 -48.21 -10.64 -25.24
CA SER A 460 -48.86 -11.72 -25.97
C SER A 460 -49.80 -11.19 -27.05
N TYR A 461 -49.62 -11.63 -28.28
CA TYR A 461 -50.67 -12.05 -29.22
C TYR A 461 -50.14 -13.14 -30.14
#